data_AF-A0A328XM25-F1
#
_entry.id   AF-A0A328XM25-F1
#
_cell.length_a   1.000
_cell.length_b   1.000
_cell.length_c   1.000
_cell.angle_alpha   90.00
_cell.angle_beta   90.00
_cell.angle_gamma   90.00
#
_symmetry.space_group_name_H-M   'P 1'
#
loop_
_entity.id
_entity.type
_entity.pdbx_description
1 polymer ?
#
loop_
_entity_poly.entity_id
_entity_poly.type
_entity_poly.pdbx_seq_one_letter_code
_entity_poly.pdbx_strand_id
1 'polypeptide(L)'
;MTHLKPVTLLLSMIAMAGAATAQASDRCDVPEDQWQPQQALEQQLTDQGWTIKNIKVDSGCYEAYAIDADGKRREVYFDPQSLEPVSEDED
;
A
#
# COMPACT_ATOMS: atom_id res chain seq x y z
N MET A 1 70.50 -8.42 12.31
CA MET A 1 69.62 -8.99 13.33
C MET A 1 68.50 -8.01 13.61
N THR A 2 67.33 -8.23 13.01
CA THR A 2 66.01 -7.87 13.57
C THR A 2 65.00 -8.74 12.86
N HIS A 3 64.26 -9.51 13.64
CA HIS A 3 63.22 -10.45 13.21
C HIS A 3 61.95 -9.70 12.85
N LEU A 4 61.27 -10.06 11.76
CA LEU A 4 59.82 -9.86 11.66
C LEU A 4 59.14 -11.21 11.38
N LYS A 5 58.28 -11.60 12.30
CA LYS A 5 57.46 -12.82 12.33
C LYS A 5 56.15 -12.61 11.54
N PRO A 6 55.47 -13.70 11.16
CA PRO A 6 54.60 -13.77 9.99
C PRO A 6 53.23 -13.14 10.24
N VAL A 7 52.68 -12.50 9.20
CA VAL A 7 51.30 -11.99 9.22
C VAL A 7 50.42 -13.01 8.51
N THR A 8 49.78 -13.87 9.28
CA THR A 8 48.63 -14.66 8.84
C THR A 8 47.40 -13.77 8.92
N LEU A 9 46.71 -13.54 7.80
CA LEU A 9 45.35 -13.00 7.82
C LEU A 9 44.47 -13.78 6.83
N LEU A 10 43.82 -14.83 7.34
CA LEU A 10 42.66 -15.46 6.71
C LEU A 10 41.44 -14.66 7.19
N LEU A 11 40.79 -13.94 6.27
CA LEU A 11 39.51 -13.29 6.53
C LEU A 11 38.50 -13.73 5.45
N SER A 12 37.80 -14.83 5.74
CA SER A 12 36.61 -15.25 5.00
C SER A 12 35.42 -14.42 5.51
N MET A 13 35.01 -13.38 4.79
CA MET A 13 33.75 -12.69 5.05
C MET A 13 32.62 -13.46 4.37
N ILE A 14 31.80 -14.13 5.19
CA ILE A 14 30.50 -14.64 4.77
C ILE A 14 29.57 -13.42 4.64
N ALA A 15 29.24 -13.06 3.40
CA ALA A 15 28.21 -12.07 3.13
C ALA A 15 26.84 -12.70 3.44
N MET A 16 26.32 -12.46 4.64
CA MET A 16 24.94 -12.76 4.98
C MET A 16 24.06 -11.74 4.25
N ALA A 17 23.56 -12.11 3.07
CA ALA A 17 22.52 -11.34 2.39
C ALA A 17 21.24 -11.44 3.23
N GLY A 18 20.97 -10.43 4.05
CA GLY A 18 19.68 -10.27 4.70
C GLY A 18 18.62 -10.06 3.64
N ALA A 19 17.70 -11.01 3.51
CA ALA A 19 16.48 -10.81 2.73
C ALA A 19 15.61 -9.80 3.48
N ALA A 20 15.65 -8.53 3.05
CA ALA A 20 14.65 -7.57 3.45
C ALA A 20 13.33 -7.99 2.80
N THR A 21 12.41 -8.54 3.58
CA THR A 21 11.03 -8.71 3.16
C THR A 21 10.41 -7.32 3.08
N ALA A 22 10.25 -6.79 1.87
CA ALA A 22 9.46 -5.58 1.65
C ALA A 22 8.00 -5.92 1.94
N GLN A 23 7.57 -5.72 3.19
CA GLN A 23 6.16 -5.66 3.53
C GLN A 23 5.65 -4.31 3.01
N ALA A 24 4.68 -4.35 2.09
CA ALA A 24 3.96 -3.13 1.71
C ALA A 24 3.29 -2.59 2.97
N SER A 25 3.54 -1.32 3.28
CA SER A 25 2.90 -0.65 4.41
C SER A 25 1.45 -0.37 4.06
N ASP A 26 0.54 -0.59 5.00
CA ASP A 26 -0.86 -0.17 4.84
C ASP A 26 -0.93 1.35 4.65
N ARG A 27 -1.79 1.78 3.72
CA ARG A 27 -2.09 3.18 3.42
C ARG A 27 -3.07 3.76 4.46
N CYS A 28 -3.98 2.93 4.96
CA CYS A 28 -4.91 3.28 6.04
C CYS A 28 -4.68 2.38 7.25
N ASP A 29 -4.73 2.94 8.45
CA ASP A 29 -4.61 2.21 9.73
C ASP A 29 -5.89 2.44 10.54
N VAL A 30 -6.97 1.75 10.16
CA VAL A 30 -8.29 1.85 10.78
C VAL A 30 -8.70 0.46 11.26
N PRO A 31 -9.05 0.27 12.55
CA PRO A 31 -9.61 -1.00 13.02
C PRO A 31 -10.89 -1.40 12.27
N GLU A 32 -11.00 -2.66 11.85
CA GLU A 32 -12.13 -3.13 11.02
C GLU A 32 -13.53 -2.90 11.65
N ASP A 33 -13.62 -2.87 12.98
CA ASP A 33 -14.88 -2.59 13.69
C ASP A 33 -15.35 -1.13 13.59
N GLN A 34 -14.48 -0.25 13.08
CA GLN A 34 -14.77 1.15 12.81
C GLN A 34 -15.05 1.43 11.32
N TRP A 35 -14.99 0.41 10.47
CA TRP A 35 -15.22 0.56 9.04
C TRP A 35 -16.70 0.78 8.75
N GLN A 36 -17.00 1.73 7.89
CA GLN A 36 -18.29 1.80 7.23
C GLN A 36 -18.40 0.65 6.21
N PRO A 37 -19.59 0.13 5.91
CA PRO A 37 -19.74 -0.88 4.87
C PRO A 37 -19.31 -0.37 3.49
N GLN A 38 -18.73 -1.23 2.64
CA GLN A 38 -18.36 -0.86 1.24
C GLN A 38 -19.52 -0.23 0.45
N GLN A 39 -20.76 -0.68 0.70
CA GLN A 39 -21.95 -0.13 0.05
C GLN A 39 -22.18 1.36 0.38
N ALA A 40 -21.70 1.85 1.53
CA ALA A 40 -21.75 3.27 1.85
C ALA A 40 -20.87 4.10 0.91
N LEU A 41 -19.66 3.60 0.61
CA LEU A 41 -18.77 4.22 -0.39
C LEU A 41 -19.37 4.14 -1.80
N GLU A 42 -19.91 2.98 -2.18
CA GLU A 42 -20.55 2.79 -3.49
C GLU A 42 -21.69 3.81 -3.69
N GLN A 43 -22.54 3.99 -2.67
CA GLN A 43 -23.63 4.95 -2.70
C GLN A 43 -23.11 6.39 -2.80
N GLN A 44 -22.16 6.77 -1.95
CA GLN A 44 -21.58 8.11 -1.94
C GLN A 44 -20.98 8.50 -3.29
N LEU A 45 -20.22 7.59 -3.92
CA LEU A 45 -19.59 7.84 -5.22
C LEU A 45 -20.62 7.83 -6.36
N THR A 46 -21.62 6.95 -6.30
CA THR A 46 -22.73 6.95 -7.28
C THR A 46 -23.52 8.26 -7.21
N ASP A 47 -23.75 8.80 -6.01
CA ASP A 47 -24.41 10.10 -5.81
C ASP A 47 -23.57 11.27 -6.35
N GLN A 48 -22.25 11.12 -6.43
CA GLN A 48 -21.33 12.04 -7.10
C GLN A 48 -21.28 11.85 -8.62
N GLY A 49 -22.07 10.94 -9.18
CA GLY A 49 -22.13 10.66 -10.61
C GLY A 49 -21.10 9.67 -11.12
N TRP A 50 -20.41 8.94 -10.23
CA TRP A 50 -19.43 7.94 -10.63
C TRP A 50 -20.11 6.63 -11.00
N THR A 51 -19.56 5.92 -11.98
CA THR A 51 -19.93 4.54 -12.30
C THR A 51 -18.92 3.58 -11.70
N ILE A 52 -19.31 2.91 -10.62
CA ILE A 52 -18.46 1.95 -9.91
C ILE A 52 -18.31 0.66 -10.72
N LYS A 53 -17.08 0.18 -10.86
CA LYS A 53 -16.74 -1.11 -11.49
C LYS A 53 -16.41 -2.17 -10.45
N ASN A 54 -15.66 -1.77 -9.42
CA ASN A 54 -15.29 -2.65 -8.32
C ASN A 54 -14.90 -1.80 -7.10
N ILE A 55 -15.17 -2.31 -5.90
CA ILE A 55 -14.60 -1.81 -4.65
C ILE A 55 -13.98 -3.02 -3.94
N LYS A 56 -12.71 -2.93 -3.55
CA LYS A 56 -12.02 -4.00 -2.82
C LYS A 56 -11.29 -3.43 -1.61
N VAL A 57 -10.92 -4.31 -0.69
CA VAL A 57 -10.02 -3.96 0.41
C VAL A 57 -8.59 -4.14 -0.07
N ASP A 58 -7.78 -3.09 0.01
CA ASP A 58 -6.36 -3.14 -0.32
C ASP A 58 -5.58 -2.12 0.52
N SER A 59 -4.40 -2.52 1.00
CA SER A 59 -3.51 -1.66 1.80
C SER A 59 -4.22 -0.99 2.99
N GLY A 60 -5.12 -1.71 3.66
CA GLY A 60 -5.92 -1.20 4.78
C GLY A 60 -7.07 -0.25 4.40
N CYS A 61 -7.25 0.07 3.12
CA CYS A 61 -8.26 1.02 2.62
C CYS A 61 -9.33 0.32 1.76
N TYR A 62 -10.35 1.07 1.35
CA TYR A 62 -11.18 0.71 0.20
C TYR A 62 -10.59 1.28 -1.08
N GLU A 63 -10.27 0.43 -2.06
CA GLU A 63 -9.86 0.85 -3.39
C GLU A 63 -11.04 0.75 -4.36
N ALA A 64 -11.47 1.88 -4.93
CA ALA A 64 -12.53 1.94 -5.91
C ALA A 64 -11.97 2.09 -7.33
N TYR A 65 -12.38 1.18 -8.20
CA TYR A 65 -12.18 1.24 -9.65
C TYR A 65 -13.47 1.78 -10.26
N ALA A 66 -13.41 2.95 -10.88
CA ALA A 66 -14.61 3.64 -11.34
C ALA A 66 -14.38 4.45 -12.62
N ILE A 67 -15.50 4.87 -13.22
CA ILE A 67 -15.53 5.98 -14.17
C ILE A 67 -16.12 7.18 -13.44
N ASP A 68 -15.40 8.28 -13.32
CA ASP A 68 -15.90 9.50 -12.66
C ASP A 68 -16.96 10.23 -13.51
N ALA A 69 -17.53 11.29 -12.94
CA ALA A 69 -18.57 12.09 -13.60
C ALA A 69 -18.08 12.77 -14.90
N ASP A 70 -16.77 12.94 -15.08
CA ASP A 70 -16.16 13.49 -16.29
C ASP A 70 -15.87 12.40 -17.35
N GLY A 71 -16.18 11.13 -17.05
CA GLY A 71 -15.95 10.00 -17.94
C GLY A 71 -14.53 9.44 -17.88
N LYS A 72 -13.73 9.78 -16.86
CA LYS A 72 -12.34 9.30 -16.72
C LYS A 72 -12.29 8.06 -15.84
N ARG A 73 -11.39 7.13 -16.17
CA ARG A 73 -11.06 6.00 -15.29
C ARG A 73 -10.30 6.50 -14.07
N ARG A 74 -10.65 5.99 -12.90
CA ARG A 74 -10.02 6.33 -11.62
C ARG A 74 -9.82 5.07 -10.78
N GLU A 75 -8.66 4.99 -10.13
CA GLU A 75 -8.32 4.02 -9.09
C GLU A 75 -7.97 4.81 -7.83
N VAL A 76 -8.91 4.86 -6.88
CA VAL A 76 -8.81 5.75 -5.73
C VAL A 76 -8.98 4.96 -4.45
N TYR A 77 -8.07 5.17 -3.51
CA TYR A 77 -8.15 4.63 -2.16
C TYR A 77 -8.93 5.59 -1.26
N PHE A 78 -9.84 5.04 -0.48
CA PHE A 78 -10.68 5.76 0.46
C PHE A 78 -10.47 5.20 1.87
N ASP A 79 -10.42 6.10 2.84
CA ASP A 79 -10.36 5.74 4.25
C ASP A 79 -11.67 5.03 4.65
N PRO A 80 -11.64 3.84 5.23
CA PRO A 80 -12.85 3.05 5.45
C PRO A 80 -13.72 3.56 6.61
N GLN A 81 -13.19 4.45 7.48
CA GLN A 81 -13.97 5.07 8.56
C GLN A 81 -14.69 6.33 8.08
N SER A 82 -14.02 7.18 7.31
CA SER A 82 -14.52 8.48 6.88
C SER A 82 -15.09 8.48 5.45
N LEU A 83 -14.68 7.53 4.62
CA LEU A 83 -14.92 7.45 3.17
C LEU A 83 -14.34 8.63 2.38
N GLU A 84 -13.39 9.36 2.96
CA GLU A 84 -12.65 10.42 2.27
C GLU A 84 -11.52 9.82 1.41
N PRO A 85 -11.21 10.42 0.25
CA PRO A 85 -10.13 9.95 -0.61
C PRO A 85 -8.77 10.15 0.07
N VAL A 86 -7.89 9.16 -0.04
CA VAL A 86 -6.55 9.11 0.56
C VAL A 86 -5.48 9.32 -0.51
N SER A 87 -5.53 8.53 -1.56
CA SER A 87 -4.58 8.57 -2.68
C SER A 87 -5.19 7.98 -3.94
N GLU A 88 -4.56 8.22 -5.08
CA GLU A 88 -4.94 7.64 -6.36
C GLU A 88 -3.73 6.92 -6.94
N ASP A 89 -3.96 5.77 -7.56
CA ASP A 89 -2.96 5.14 -8.40
C ASP A 89 -3.30 5.50 -9.86
N GLU A 90 -2.28 5.87 -10.64
CA GLU A 90 -2.43 6.12 -12.07
C GLU A 90 -2.31 4.78 -12.81
N ASP A 91 -3.40 4.40 -13.46
CA ASP A 91 -3.58 3.19 -14.29
C ASP A 91 -2.91 3.38 -15.69
#